data_AF-A0A2G8L4W1-F1
#
_entry.id   AF-A0A2G8L4W1-F1
#
_cell.length_a   1.000
_cell.length_b   1.000
_cell.length_c   1.000
_cell.angle_alpha   90.00
_cell.angle_beta   90.00
_cell.angle_gamma   90.00
#
_symmetry.space_group_name_H-M   'P 1'
#
loop_
_entity.id
_entity.type
_entity.pdbx_description
1 polymer ?
#
loop_
_entity_poly.entity_id
_entity_poly.type
_entity_poly.pdbx_seq_one_letter_code
_entity_poly.pdbx_strand_id
1 'polypeptide(L)'
;MLIGFIILIIFIIAFTLFYFLLERNKRELVVSRRNVLLNVGKPSKFEDIRIQFREMKFRLFKSIALFSSNYPFFVITLGLIVVAFLSHWLKEMTILTDPVDLWTPTNSEALKQKQYFESNFGPVPRQTKVIISYHRKPSSHPENGDLSSYVLSKNVLKKVLTLQNKISGIKIWDDANSDYVTLGDVCDTPLGPENKDCDVRSVLNYWQNQQERLDKETTDKAGKTVDYRDHLKACLSNPSLWNDNTSLQLPCVGPLGQVVKPESVIGGYKGSHIEEATALFITIPLNEYLSDNDPRLRKAMMWEKAFLKFMTNYSIGDELNISYSAKALQSHLFVS
;
A
#
# COMPACT_ATOMS: atom_id res chain seq x y z
N MET A 1 12.27 -29.35 -8.24
CA MET A 1 12.69 -29.70 -9.61
C MET A 1 12.74 -31.22 -9.90
N LEU A 2 13.48 -32.04 -9.14
CA LEU A 2 13.68 -33.47 -9.46
C LEU A 2 12.38 -34.30 -9.50
N ILE A 3 11.48 -34.09 -8.54
CA ILE A 3 10.18 -34.76 -8.46
C ILE A 3 9.29 -34.40 -9.66
N GLY A 4 9.36 -33.14 -10.12
CA GLY A 4 8.60 -32.68 -11.28
C GLY A 4 9.05 -33.35 -12.59
N PHE A 5 10.36 -33.56 -12.76
CA PHE A 5 10.90 -34.32 -13.90
C PHE A 5 10.49 -35.79 -13.88
N ILE A 6 10.48 -36.44 -12.72
CA ILE A 6 10.06 -37.84 -12.59
C ILE A 6 8.59 -37.99 -12.98
N ILE A 7 7.71 -37.07 -12.56
CA ILE A 7 6.28 -37.13 -12.89
C ILE A 7 6.04 -36.82 -14.38
N LEU A 8 6.80 -35.91 -14.98
CA LEU A 8 6.78 -35.66 -16.43
C LEU A 8 7.16 -36.92 -17.23
N ILE A 9 8.18 -37.65 -16.79
CA ILE A 9 8.62 -38.90 -17.41
C ILE A 9 7.52 -39.98 -17.30
N ILE A 10 6.90 -40.12 -16.13
CA ILE A 10 5.76 -41.04 -15.94
C ILE A 10 4.58 -40.66 -16.85
N PHE A 11 4.31 -39.38 -17.03
CA PHE A 11 3.27 -38.90 -17.94
C PHE A 11 3.58 -39.21 -19.41
N ILE A 12 4.83 -39.00 -19.85
CA ILE A 12 5.27 -39.35 -21.21
C ILE A 12 5.17 -40.86 -21.45
N ILE A 13 5.56 -41.68 -20.47
CA ILE A 13 5.43 -43.15 -20.55
C ILE A 13 3.95 -43.58 -20.59
N ALA A 14 3.09 -43.00 -19.76
CA ALA A 14 1.66 -43.31 -19.77
C ALA A 14 0.98 -42.87 -21.09
N PHE A 15 1.36 -41.72 -21.63
CA PHE A 15 0.83 -41.18 -22.89
C PHE A 15 1.31 -41.99 -24.11
N THR A 16 2.57 -42.41 -24.13
CA THR A 16 3.11 -43.27 -25.19
C THR A 16 2.48 -44.67 -25.16
N LEU A 17 2.27 -45.24 -23.97
CA LEU A 17 1.53 -46.49 -23.82
C LEU A 17 0.07 -46.34 -24.28
N PHE A 18 -0.58 -45.21 -23.95
CA PHE A 18 -1.93 -44.90 -24.42
C PHE A 18 -2.00 -44.76 -25.95
N TYR A 19 -1.06 -44.06 -26.56
CA TYR A 19 -0.94 -43.95 -28.02
C TYR A 19 -0.77 -45.32 -28.67
N PHE A 20 0.11 -46.17 -28.13
CA PHE A 20 0.35 -47.52 -28.64
C PHE A 20 -0.91 -48.42 -28.53
N LEU A 21 -1.66 -48.32 -27.44
CA LEU A 21 -2.93 -49.05 -27.26
C LEU A 21 -4.01 -48.58 -28.24
N LEU A 22 -4.10 -47.27 -28.52
CA LEU A 22 -5.01 -46.73 -29.55
C LEU A 22 -4.61 -47.16 -30.96
N GLU A 23 -3.31 -47.20 -31.27
CA GLU A 23 -2.77 -47.67 -32.55
C GLU A 23 -3.15 -49.14 -32.79
N ARG A 24 -3.02 -49.98 -31.75
CA ARG A 24 -3.38 -51.40 -31.80
C ARG A 24 -4.88 -51.59 -32.06
N ASN A 25 -5.73 -50.79 -31.40
CA ASN A 25 -7.18 -50.88 -31.57
C ASN A 25 -7.65 -50.32 -32.94
N LYS A 26 -6.94 -49.32 -33.49
CA LYS A 26 -7.16 -48.84 -34.88
C LYS A 26 -6.90 -49.94 -35.91
N ARG A 27 -5.86 -50.77 -35.74
CA ARG A 27 -5.53 -51.85 -36.68
C ARG A 27 -6.65 -52.87 -36.81
N GLU A 28 -7.36 -53.19 -35.72
CA GLU A 28 -8.50 -54.12 -35.77
C GLU A 28 -9.75 -53.51 -36.42
N LEU A 29 -10.03 -52.22 -36.20
CA LEU A 29 -11.19 -51.53 -36.78
C LEU A 29 -11.05 -51.20 -38.28
N VAL A 30 -9.83 -50.94 -38.77
CA VAL A 30 -9.57 -50.66 -40.20
C VAL A 30 -9.78 -51.89 -41.08
N VAL A 31 -9.49 -53.09 -40.56
CA VAL A 31 -9.74 -54.37 -41.27
C VAL A 31 -11.24 -54.61 -41.44
N SER A 32 -12.08 -54.23 -40.46
CA SER A 32 -13.53 -54.40 -40.51
C SER A 32 -14.25 -53.43 -41.47
N ARG A 33 -13.80 -52.17 -41.58
CA ARG A 33 -14.49 -51.12 -42.35
C ARG A 33 -14.28 -51.19 -43.87
N ARG A 34 -13.20 -51.85 -44.32
CA ARG A 34 -12.89 -52.00 -45.76
C ARG A 34 -13.96 -52.82 -46.50
N ASN A 35 -14.70 -53.67 -45.78
CA ASN A 35 -15.71 -54.55 -46.35
C ASN A 35 -17.10 -53.89 -46.52
N VAL A 36 -17.34 -52.69 -45.97
CA VAL A 36 -18.69 -52.09 -45.88
C VAL A 36 -18.89 -50.85 -46.76
N LEU A 37 -17.82 -50.18 -47.21
CA LEU A 37 -17.89 -48.89 -47.90
C LEU A 37 -18.10 -48.96 -49.43
N LEU A 38 -18.40 -50.13 -50.00
CA LEU A 38 -18.51 -50.28 -51.46
C LEU A 38 -19.80 -49.74 -52.10
N ASN A 39 -20.78 -49.23 -51.34
CA ASN A 39 -22.11 -48.93 -51.88
C ASN A 39 -22.75 -47.61 -51.39
N VAL A 40 -22.08 -46.45 -51.52
CA VAL A 40 -22.78 -45.15 -51.38
C VAL A 40 -22.25 -44.12 -52.39
N GLY A 41 -23.17 -43.47 -53.12
CA GLY A 41 -22.90 -42.44 -54.14
C GLY A 41 -22.26 -41.15 -53.59
N LYS A 42 -21.51 -40.44 -54.45
CA LYS A 42 -20.57 -39.37 -54.10
C LYS A 42 -21.26 -38.05 -53.66
N PRO A 43 -21.01 -37.57 -52.42
CA PRO A 43 -21.36 -36.22 -51.97
C PRO A 43 -20.45 -35.14 -52.58
N SER A 44 -20.75 -33.86 -52.31
CA SER A 44 -19.84 -32.76 -52.66
C SER A 44 -18.57 -32.82 -51.79
N LYS A 45 -17.41 -32.42 -52.34
CA LYS A 45 -16.11 -32.54 -51.65
C LYS A 45 -16.08 -31.93 -50.25
N PHE A 46 -16.83 -30.84 -50.01
CA PHE A 46 -16.87 -30.17 -48.71
C PHE A 46 -17.76 -30.90 -47.70
N GLU A 47 -18.86 -31.49 -48.17
CA GLU A 47 -19.75 -32.31 -47.34
C GLU A 47 -19.07 -33.62 -46.97
N ASP A 48 -18.28 -34.21 -47.87
CA ASP A 48 -17.44 -35.38 -47.61
C ASP A 48 -16.40 -35.12 -46.52
N ILE A 49 -15.71 -33.98 -46.55
CA ILE A 49 -14.73 -33.62 -45.51
C ILE A 49 -15.42 -33.46 -44.15
N ARG A 50 -16.61 -32.82 -44.12
CA ARG A 50 -17.40 -32.66 -42.89
C ARG A 50 -17.85 -34.00 -42.31
N ILE A 51 -18.34 -34.91 -43.16
CA ILE A 51 -18.76 -36.25 -42.76
C ILE A 51 -17.55 -37.05 -42.24
N GLN A 52 -16.43 -37.04 -42.96
CA GLN A 52 -15.20 -37.71 -42.53
C GLN A 52 -14.69 -37.17 -41.19
N PHE A 53 -14.72 -35.86 -41.00
CA PHE A 53 -14.31 -35.23 -39.74
C PHE A 53 -15.26 -35.60 -38.58
N ARG A 54 -16.57 -35.63 -38.84
CA ARG A 54 -17.58 -36.07 -37.85
C ARG A 54 -17.37 -37.53 -37.46
N GLU A 55 -17.16 -38.41 -38.44
CA GLU A 55 -16.89 -39.81 -38.19
C GLU A 55 -15.57 -40.03 -37.44
N MET A 56 -14.55 -39.23 -37.73
CA MET A 56 -13.26 -39.28 -37.04
C MET A 56 -13.43 -38.92 -35.56
N LYS A 57 -14.12 -37.80 -35.26
CA LYS A 57 -14.41 -37.40 -33.88
C LYS A 57 -15.24 -38.45 -33.15
N PHE A 58 -16.30 -38.95 -33.79
CA PHE A 58 -17.18 -39.95 -33.20
C PHE A 58 -16.40 -41.22 -32.85
N ARG A 59 -15.51 -41.68 -33.74
CA ARG A 59 -14.65 -42.83 -33.47
C ARG A 59 -13.64 -42.56 -32.36
N LEU A 60 -13.05 -41.38 -32.32
CA LEU A 60 -12.10 -40.99 -31.27
C LEU A 60 -12.78 -40.98 -29.89
N PHE A 61 -13.90 -40.26 -29.75
CA PHE A 61 -14.63 -40.18 -28.48
C PHE A 61 -15.20 -41.52 -28.07
N LYS A 62 -15.74 -42.31 -29.01
CA LYS A 62 -16.19 -43.68 -28.73
C LYS A 62 -15.04 -44.55 -28.22
N SER A 63 -13.86 -44.45 -28.84
CA SER A 63 -12.68 -45.21 -28.40
C SER A 63 -12.21 -44.80 -27.01
N ILE A 64 -12.18 -43.50 -26.71
CA ILE A 64 -11.80 -42.98 -25.38
C ILE A 64 -12.83 -43.42 -24.33
N ALA A 65 -14.13 -43.29 -24.62
CA ALA A 65 -15.19 -43.67 -23.70
C ALA A 65 -15.19 -45.18 -23.39
N LEU A 66 -15.02 -46.03 -24.42
CA LEU A 66 -14.89 -47.48 -24.22
C LEU A 66 -13.64 -47.83 -23.40
N PHE A 67 -12.52 -47.14 -23.63
CA PHE A 67 -11.30 -47.35 -22.84
C PHE A 67 -11.51 -46.95 -21.37
N SER A 68 -12.10 -45.77 -21.12
CA SER A 68 -12.41 -45.31 -19.77
C SER A 68 -13.40 -46.23 -19.04
N SER A 69 -14.36 -46.82 -19.76
CA SER A 69 -15.31 -47.77 -19.19
C SER A 69 -14.69 -49.15 -18.89
N ASN A 70 -13.73 -49.59 -19.71
CA ASN A 70 -13.07 -50.89 -19.54
C ASN A 70 -11.97 -50.86 -18.46
N TYR A 71 -11.34 -49.70 -18.21
CA TYR A 71 -10.25 -49.55 -17.24
C TYR A 71 -10.46 -48.35 -16.28
N PRO A 72 -11.56 -48.32 -15.50
CA PRO A 72 -11.91 -47.16 -14.68
C PRO A 72 -10.85 -46.81 -13.63
N PHE A 73 -10.31 -47.81 -12.91
CA PHE A 73 -9.30 -47.59 -11.88
C PHE A 73 -7.99 -47.01 -12.43
N PHE A 74 -7.55 -47.45 -13.62
CA PHE A 74 -6.36 -46.92 -14.27
C PHE A 74 -6.53 -45.45 -14.65
N VAL A 75 -7.67 -45.10 -15.26
CA VAL A 75 -7.96 -43.73 -15.69
C VAL A 75 -8.10 -42.79 -14.49
N ILE A 76 -8.77 -43.21 -13.41
CA ILE A 76 -8.89 -42.41 -12.19
C ILE A 76 -7.52 -42.20 -11.54
N THR A 77 -6.71 -43.25 -11.43
CA THR A 77 -5.37 -43.16 -10.82
C THR A 77 -4.46 -42.23 -11.63
N LEU A 78 -4.46 -42.35 -12.96
CA LEU A 78 -3.72 -41.46 -13.84
C LEU A 78 -4.19 -40.01 -13.71
N GLY A 79 -5.50 -39.78 -13.65
CA GLY A 79 -6.08 -38.46 -13.43
C GLY A 79 -5.64 -37.85 -12.08
N LEU A 80 -5.66 -38.63 -11.01
CA LEU A 80 -5.19 -38.20 -9.69
C LEU A 80 -3.71 -37.84 -9.68
N ILE A 81 -2.86 -38.61 -10.38
CA ILE A 81 -1.43 -38.29 -10.53
C ILE A 81 -1.24 -36.95 -11.25
N VAL A 82 -2.00 -36.69 -12.32
CA VAL A 82 -1.94 -35.42 -13.06
C VAL A 82 -2.39 -34.26 -12.20
N VAL A 83 -3.49 -34.41 -11.45
CA VAL A 83 -3.97 -33.37 -10.52
C VAL A 83 -2.93 -33.12 -9.43
N ALA A 84 -2.39 -34.16 -8.80
CA ALA A 84 -1.37 -34.02 -7.77
C ALA A 84 -0.11 -33.29 -8.28
N PHE A 85 0.30 -33.55 -9.52
CA PHE A 85 1.41 -32.85 -10.17
C PHE A 85 1.12 -31.36 -10.37
N LEU A 86 -0.03 -31.04 -10.97
CA LEU A 86 -0.43 -29.65 -11.22
C LEU A 86 -0.63 -28.89 -9.90
N SER A 87 -1.18 -29.55 -8.87
CA SER A 87 -1.33 -28.98 -7.53
C SER A 87 0.01 -28.78 -6.81
N HIS A 88 1.02 -29.62 -7.06
CA HIS A 88 2.35 -29.42 -6.50
C HIS A 88 2.98 -28.13 -7.01
N TRP A 89 2.76 -27.79 -8.28
CA TRP A 89 3.28 -26.55 -8.90
C TRP A 89 2.75 -25.28 -8.22
N LEU A 90 1.56 -25.33 -7.62
CA LEU A 90 0.99 -24.18 -6.87
C LEU A 90 1.85 -23.75 -5.69
N LYS A 91 2.71 -24.64 -5.14
CA LYS A 91 3.61 -24.29 -4.03
C LYS A 91 4.72 -23.32 -4.42
N GLU A 92 5.11 -23.30 -5.70
CA GLU A 92 6.13 -22.40 -6.22
C GLU A 92 5.53 -21.07 -6.72
N MET A 93 4.22 -20.89 -6.59
CA MET A 93 3.55 -19.66 -7.00
C MET A 93 3.89 -18.53 -6.02
N THR A 94 4.56 -17.49 -6.51
CA THR A 94 4.80 -16.26 -5.78
C THR A 94 3.63 -15.30 -5.96
N ILE A 95 3.02 -14.86 -4.86
CA ILE A 95 1.97 -13.83 -4.91
C ILE A 95 2.64 -12.47 -4.94
N LEU A 96 2.32 -11.66 -5.96
CA LEU A 96 2.74 -10.26 -6.03
C LEU A 96 1.80 -9.43 -5.15
N THR A 97 2.35 -8.82 -4.11
CA THR A 97 1.59 -7.97 -3.17
C THR A 97 1.88 -6.49 -3.32
N ASP A 98 2.97 -6.10 -3.99
CA ASP A 98 3.29 -4.69 -4.24
C ASP A 98 2.38 -4.14 -5.35
N PRO A 99 1.56 -3.10 -5.09
CA PRO A 99 0.75 -2.47 -6.13
C PRO A 99 1.60 -1.90 -7.28
N VAL A 100 2.84 -1.46 -7.04
CA VAL A 100 3.70 -0.95 -8.13
C VAL A 100 3.96 -2.06 -9.13
N ASP A 101 4.32 -3.26 -8.67
CA ASP A 101 4.58 -4.41 -9.54
C ASP A 101 3.31 -4.93 -10.23
N LEU A 102 2.14 -4.77 -9.60
CA LEU A 102 0.86 -5.17 -10.17
C LEU A 102 0.37 -4.22 -11.28
N TRP A 103 0.54 -2.92 -11.08
CA TRP A 103 -0.03 -1.88 -11.95
C TRP A 103 0.96 -1.28 -12.94
N THR A 104 2.26 -1.53 -12.78
CA THR A 104 3.31 -0.90 -13.58
C THR A 104 4.07 -1.95 -14.40
N PRO A 105 4.07 -1.87 -15.74
CA PRO A 105 4.89 -2.74 -16.57
C PRO A 105 6.38 -2.58 -16.25
N THR A 106 7.11 -3.70 -16.23
CA THR A 106 8.54 -3.77 -15.87
C THR A 106 9.47 -3.00 -16.81
N ASN A 107 9.03 -2.66 -18.03
CA ASN A 107 9.80 -1.87 -19.00
C ASN A 107 9.21 -0.47 -19.24
N SER A 108 8.37 0.03 -18.34
CA SER A 108 7.82 1.38 -18.44
C SER A 108 8.88 2.44 -18.14
N GLU A 109 8.80 3.59 -18.82
CA GLU A 109 9.68 4.74 -18.54
C GLU A 109 9.51 5.25 -17.10
N ALA A 110 8.30 5.20 -16.55
CA ALA A 110 8.03 5.59 -15.16
C ALA A 110 8.81 4.72 -14.16
N LEU A 111 8.89 3.40 -14.38
CA LEU A 111 9.66 2.51 -13.52
C LEU A 111 11.17 2.79 -13.61
N LYS A 112 11.70 3.05 -14.82
CA LYS A 112 13.10 3.43 -15.01
C LYS A 112 13.44 4.74 -14.30
N GLN A 113 12.57 5.74 -14.38
CA GLN A 113 12.73 7.01 -13.68
C GLN A 113 12.67 6.85 -12.17
N LYS A 114 11.77 6.00 -11.65
CA LYS A 114 11.71 5.64 -10.22
C LYS A 114 13.04 5.01 -9.77
N GLN A 115 13.52 3.99 -10.48
CA GLN A 115 14.78 3.31 -10.14
C GLN A 115 15.98 4.25 -10.21
N TYR A 116 16.01 5.14 -11.20
CA TYR A 116 17.04 6.18 -11.29
C TYR A 116 16.97 7.14 -10.10
N PHE A 117 15.78 7.60 -9.71
CA PHE A 117 15.62 8.45 -8.53
C PHE A 117 16.08 7.73 -7.26
N GLU A 118 15.61 6.50 -7.02
CA GLU A 118 15.88 5.78 -5.79
C GLU A 118 17.35 5.34 -5.65
N SER A 119 18.05 5.10 -6.76
CA SER A 119 19.50 4.81 -6.74
C SER A 119 20.36 6.04 -6.43
N ASN A 120 19.89 7.25 -6.74
CA ASN A 120 20.65 8.49 -6.51
C ASN A 120 20.26 9.17 -5.19
N PHE A 121 18.98 9.13 -4.81
CA PHE A 121 18.42 9.87 -3.68
C PHE A 121 17.92 8.98 -2.54
N GLY A 122 17.94 7.66 -2.74
CA GLY A 122 17.32 6.71 -1.82
C GLY A 122 15.81 6.53 -2.07
N PRO A 123 15.21 5.51 -1.43
CA PRO A 123 13.79 5.22 -1.57
C PRO A 123 12.92 6.34 -1.00
N VAL A 124 11.74 6.55 -1.58
CA VAL A 124 10.80 7.57 -1.11
C VAL A 124 10.30 7.22 0.30
N PRO A 125 10.39 8.14 1.28
CA PRO A 125 9.96 7.88 2.65
C PRO A 125 8.48 7.51 2.76
N ARG A 126 8.18 6.60 3.67
CA ARG A 126 6.82 6.13 3.98
C ARG A 126 6.06 7.22 4.70
N GLN A 127 4.89 7.60 4.19
CA GLN A 127 4.13 8.71 4.76
C GLN A 127 3.09 8.18 5.76
N THR A 128 3.22 8.60 7.02
CA THR A 128 2.17 8.50 8.01
C THR A 128 1.48 9.84 8.16
N LYS A 129 0.15 9.89 8.06
CA LYS A 129 -0.62 11.14 8.07
C LYS A 129 -1.78 11.09 9.05
N VAL A 130 -2.04 12.22 9.69
CA VAL A 130 -3.23 12.49 10.51
C VAL A 130 -3.85 13.79 10.02
N ILE A 131 -5.17 13.76 9.80
CA ILE A 131 -5.99 14.89 9.41
C ILE A 131 -6.98 15.15 10.54
N ILE A 132 -6.97 16.35 11.10
CA ILE A 132 -7.88 16.78 12.16
C ILE A 132 -8.82 17.84 11.58
N SER A 133 -10.13 17.65 11.73
CA SER A 133 -11.16 18.58 11.27
C SER A 133 -12.34 18.60 12.25
N TYR A 134 -13.34 19.47 12.05
CA TYR A 134 -14.57 19.46 12.86
C TYR A 134 -15.64 18.55 12.27
N HIS A 135 -16.44 17.89 13.12
CA HIS A 135 -17.60 17.09 12.69
C HIS A 135 -18.65 17.92 11.96
N ARG A 136 -18.90 19.14 12.44
CA ARG A 136 -19.74 20.14 11.79
C ARG A 136 -19.03 21.48 11.89
N LYS A 137 -19.09 22.27 10.82
CA LYS A 137 -18.69 23.68 10.88
C LYS A 137 -19.52 24.34 12.00
N PRO A 138 -18.88 24.88 13.05
CA PRO A 138 -19.64 25.48 14.12
C PRO A 138 -20.41 26.71 13.60
N SER A 139 -21.58 26.95 14.19
CA SER A 139 -22.58 27.89 13.66
C SER A 139 -22.21 29.37 13.87
N SER A 140 -21.30 29.66 14.80
CA SER A 140 -20.91 31.02 15.22
C SER A 140 -19.40 31.13 15.37
N HIS A 141 -18.74 31.96 14.55
CA HIS A 141 -17.27 32.10 14.59
C HIS A 141 -16.82 32.48 16.01
N PRO A 142 -15.67 31.98 16.49
CA PRO A 142 -15.19 32.34 17.81
C PRO A 142 -14.67 33.78 17.76
N GLU A 143 -15.60 34.70 18.02
CA GLU A 143 -15.43 36.14 18.25
C GLU A 143 -14.78 36.95 17.12
N ASN A 144 -14.98 38.27 17.17
CA ASN A 144 -14.61 39.26 16.17
C ASN A 144 -13.08 39.45 16.09
N GLY A 145 -12.37 38.44 15.63
CA GLY A 145 -10.93 38.46 15.40
C GLY A 145 -10.57 37.93 14.02
N ASP A 146 -9.53 38.49 13.45
CA ASP A 146 -8.99 38.25 12.10
C ASP A 146 -8.33 36.85 11.93
N LEU A 147 -8.69 35.88 12.79
CA LEU A 147 -8.35 34.46 12.65
C LEU A 147 -9.60 33.62 12.96
N SER A 148 -10.43 33.47 11.92
CA SER A 148 -11.80 32.95 11.95
C SER A 148 -11.91 31.42 12.07
N SER A 149 -10.83 30.69 11.84
CA SER A 149 -10.83 29.22 11.85
C SER A 149 -10.88 28.62 13.25
N TYR A 150 -11.86 27.74 13.48
CA TYR A 150 -11.99 26.96 14.71
C TYR A 150 -10.84 25.97 14.91
N VAL A 151 -10.32 25.38 13.83
CA VAL A 151 -9.21 24.41 13.95
C VAL A 151 -7.92 25.09 14.39
N LEU A 152 -7.78 26.39 14.15
CA LEU A 152 -6.64 27.20 14.59
C LEU A 152 -6.85 27.83 15.98
N SER A 153 -7.89 27.43 16.73
CA SER A 153 -8.08 27.90 18.11
C SER A 153 -6.99 27.34 19.04
N LYS A 154 -6.54 28.13 20.02
CA LYS A 154 -5.50 27.73 20.99
C LYS A 154 -5.80 26.40 21.67
N ASN A 155 -7.07 26.17 22.02
CA ASN A 155 -7.51 24.92 22.64
C ASN A 155 -7.32 23.71 21.71
N VAL A 156 -7.69 23.83 20.44
CA VAL A 156 -7.49 22.76 19.45
C VAL A 156 -5.99 22.52 19.22
N LEU A 157 -5.18 23.58 19.06
CA LEU A 157 -3.73 23.46 18.89
C LEU A 157 -3.08 22.71 20.07
N LYS A 158 -3.50 22.98 21.32
CA LYS A 158 -3.04 22.23 22.51
C LYS A 158 -3.43 20.75 22.47
N LYS A 159 -4.66 20.44 22.06
CA LYS A 159 -5.12 19.04 21.88
C LYS A 159 -4.32 18.32 20.80
N VAL A 160 -4.04 19.00 19.69
CA VAL A 160 -3.21 18.47 18.58
C VAL A 160 -1.77 18.25 19.04
N LEU A 161 -1.20 19.15 19.85
CA LEU A 161 0.14 18.98 20.43
C LEU A 161 0.21 17.78 21.37
N THR A 162 -0.83 17.60 22.19
CA THR A 162 -0.96 16.42 23.06
C THR A 162 -1.03 15.14 22.24
N LEU A 163 -1.80 15.11 21.16
CA LEU A 163 -1.88 13.98 20.24
C LEU A 163 -0.52 13.70 19.58
N GLN A 164 0.14 14.72 19.04
CA GLN A 164 1.46 14.61 18.41
C GLN A 164 2.48 13.99 19.39
N ASN A 165 2.54 14.48 20.62
CA ASN A 165 3.45 13.97 21.65
C ASN A 165 3.14 12.51 22.03
N LYS A 166 1.85 12.12 22.08
CA LYS A 166 1.45 10.72 22.31
C LYS A 166 1.86 9.81 21.15
N ILE A 167 1.74 10.27 19.90
CA ILE A 167 2.19 9.52 18.72
C ILE A 167 3.72 9.34 18.76
N SER A 168 4.47 10.42 19.04
CA SER A 168 5.92 10.36 19.16
C SER A 168 6.39 9.45 20.31
N GLY A 169 5.58 9.32 21.36
CA GLY A 169 5.84 8.44 22.51
C GLY A 169 5.47 6.97 22.31
N ILE A 170 5.00 6.56 21.13
CA ILE A 170 4.69 5.14 20.85
C ILE A 170 5.98 4.31 20.94
N LYS A 171 5.92 3.26 21.77
CA LYS A 171 7.01 2.34 22.03
C LYS A 171 6.48 0.90 21.98
N ILE A 172 7.13 0.04 21.18
CA ILE A 172 6.64 -1.31 20.86
C ILE A 172 7.75 -2.31 21.15
N TRP A 173 7.42 -3.42 21.77
CA TRP A 173 8.38 -4.51 21.99
C TRP A 173 8.51 -5.37 20.72
N ASP A 174 9.74 -5.61 20.26
CA ASP A 174 10.06 -6.51 19.16
C ASP A 174 10.65 -7.81 19.69
N ASP A 175 9.79 -8.84 19.81
CA ASP A 175 10.17 -10.16 20.33
C ASP A 175 11.35 -10.78 19.56
N ALA A 176 11.47 -10.53 18.25
CA ALA A 176 12.51 -11.12 17.44
C ALA A 176 13.91 -10.56 17.74
N ASN A 177 13.99 -9.30 18.16
CA ASN A 177 15.26 -8.62 18.49
C ASN A 177 15.43 -8.38 20.00
N SER A 178 14.42 -8.70 20.82
CA SER A 178 14.39 -8.41 22.26
C SER A 178 14.69 -6.95 22.60
N ASP A 179 14.14 -6.03 21.80
CA ASP A 179 14.37 -4.59 21.92
C ASP A 179 13.08 -3.81 21.65
N TYR A 180 13.06 -2.56 22.05
CA TYR A 180 11.95 -1.66 21.77
C TYR A 180 12.15 -0.89 20.48
N VAL A 181 11.08 -0.80 19.68
CA VAL A 181 11.00 0.07 18.50
C VAL A 181 10.27 1.35 18.91
N THR A 182 10.92 2.49 18.72
CA THR A 182 10.41 3.84 18.94
C THR A 182 10.32 4.61 17.63
N LEU A 183 9.67 5.78 17.64
CA LEU A 183 9.63 6.64 16.45
C LEU A 183 11.04 7.05 15.97
N GLY A 184 11.95 7.32 16.91
CA GLY A 184 13.34 7.70 16.60
C GLY A 184 14.15 6.62 15.86
N ASP A 185 13.73 5.35 15.95
CA ASP A 185 14.41 4.25 15.25
C ASP A 185 13.98 4.11 13.79
N VAL A 186 12.83 4.70 13.41
CA VAL A 186 12.16 4.45 12.13
C VAL A 186 11.86 5.72 11.34
N CYS A 187 11.85 6.89 11.96
CA CYS A 187 11.52 8.16 11.31
C CYS A 187 12.63 8.65 10.37
N ASP A 188 12.24 9.49 9.42
CA ASP A 188 13.20 10.24 8.61
C ASP A 188 13.90 11.31 9.48
N THR A 189 15.24 11.32 9.43
CA THR A 189 16.10 12.25 10.17
C THR A 189 16.98 13.02 9.19
N PRO A 190 16.53 14.17 8.67
CA PRO A 190 17.19 14.86 7.55
C PRO A 190 18.57 15.45 7.92
N LEU A 191 18.82 15.69 9.21
CA LEU A 191 20.09 16.21 9.74
C LEU A 191 20.93 15.11 10.44
N GLY A 192 20.60 13.84 10.20
CA GLY A 192 21.36 12.71 10.72
C GLY A 192 22.74 12.60 10.05
N PRO A 193 23.77 12.11 10.76
CA PRO A 193 23.74 11.54 12.10
C PRO A 193 23.92 12.57 13.24
N GLU A 194 24.22 13.83 12.92
CA GLU A 194 24.51 14.88 13.92
C GLU A 194 23.28 15.22 14.78
N ASN A 195 22.11 15.27 14.15
CA ASN A 195 20.83 15.38 14.84
C ASN A 195 19.92 14.20 14.44
N LYS A 196 19.48 13.42 15.45
CA LYS A 196 18.59 12.27 15.30
C LYS A 196 17.11 12.59 15.55
N ASP A 197 16.77 13.86 15.65
CA ASP A 197 15.40 14.31 15.79
C ASP A 197 14.59 13.99 14.51
N CYS A 198 13.39 13.46 14.71
CA CYS A 198 12.48 13.10 13.64
C CYS A 198 11.86 14.32 12.97
N ASP A 199 11.68 14.26 11.65
CA ASP A 199 10.87 15.23 10.93
C ASP A 199 9.37 14.98 11.17
N VAL A 200 8.80 15.66 12.16
CA VAL A 200 7.34 15.68 12.41
C VAL A 200 6.78 17.01 11.95
N ARG A 201 6.02 16.97 10.85
CA ARG A 201 5.48 18.16 10.19
C ARG A 201 4.05 18.44 10.63
N SER A 202 3.83 19.55 11.32
CA SER A 202 2.50 20.06 11.69
C SER A 202 2.53 21.58 11.88
N VAL A 203 1.36 22.20 12.03
CA VAL A 203 1.26 23.64 12.34
C VAL A 203 2.00 24.01 13.64
N LEU A 204 2.23 23.04 14.54
CA LEU A 204 2.90 23.24 15.82
C LEU A 204 4.41 23.45 15.68
N ASN A 205 4.98 23.17 14.51
CA ASN A 205 6.37 23.50 14.24
C ASN A 205 6.64 25.01 14.30
N TYR A 206 5.65 25.87 14.06
CA TYR A 206 5.79 27.33 14.27
C TYR A 206 6.11 27.67 15.73
N TRP A 207 5.71 26.83 16.68
CA TRP A 207 6.10 26.94 18.09
C TRP A 207 7.14 25.89 18.49
N GLN A 208 7.84 25.31 17.52
CA GLN A 208 8.90 24.30 17.70
C GLN A 208 8.44 23.11 18.54
N ASN A 209 7.15 22.77 18.45
CA ASN A 209 6.49 21.72 19.24
C ASN A 209 6.52 21.97 20.76
N GLN A 210 6.69 23.22 21.20
CA GLN A 210 6.73 23.59 22.62
C GLN A 210 5.44 24.29 23.06
N GLN A 211 4.79 23.72 24.09
CA GLN A 211 3.58 24.31 24.65
C GLN A 211 3.85 25.69 25.25
N GLU A 212 5.01 25.90 25.88
CA GLU A 212 5.41 27.19 26.48
C GLU A 212 5.44 28.32 25.44
N ARG A 213 5.93 28.04 24.21
CA ARG A 213 5.94 29.03 23.12
C ARG A 213 4.54 29.33 22.60
N LEU A 214 3.67 28.31 22.53
CA LEU A 214 2.26 28.48 22.16
C LEU A 214 1.48 29.29 23.21
N ASP A 215 1.86 29.15 24.47
CA ASP A 215 1.23 29.84 25.60
C ASP A 215 1.79 31.24 25.87
N LYS A 216 2.89 31.63 25.22
CA LYS A 216 3.55 32.93 25.37
C LYS A 216 2.65 34.06 24.90
N GLU A 217 2.51 35.08 25.73
CA GLU A 217 1.76 36.31 25.47
C GLU A 217 2.58 37.50 25.97
N THR A 218 2.49 38.63 25.28
CA THR A 218 3.17 39.89 25.65
C THR A 218 2.31 41.08 25.28
N THR A 219 2.76 42.29 25.60
CA THR A 219 2.10 43.54 25.23
C THR A 219 3.03 44.35 24.34
N ASP A 220 2.52 44.86 23.23
CA ASP A 220 3.29 45.72 22.33
C ASP A 220 3.44 47.16 22.89
N LYS A 221 4.20 47.98 22.16
CA LYS A 221 4.42 49.40 22.52
C LYS A 221 3.13 50.24 22.52
N ALA A 222 2.07 49.77 21.87
CA ALA A 222 0.77 50.43 21.79
C ALA A 222 -0.21 49.93 22.87
N GLY A 223 0.21 49.01 23.74
CA GLY A 223 -0.64 48.43 24.79
C GLY A 223 -1.54 47.30 24.31
N LYS A 224 -1.38 46.80 23.07
CA LYS A 224 -2.15 45.67 22.54
C LYS A 224 -1.51 44.36 22.98
N THR A 225 -2.34 43.40 23.38
CA THR A 225 -1.89 42.02 23.66
C THR A 225 -1.46 41.37 22.34
N VAL A 226 -0.26 40.80 22.34
CA VAL A 226 0.33 40.02 21.25
C VAL A 226 0.41 38.57 21.70
N ASP A 227 -0.28 37.69 20.98
CA ASP A 227 -0.44 36.29 21.35
C ASP A 227 -0.10 35.32 20.19
N TYR A 228 -0.46 34.06 20.37
CA TYR A 228 -0.25 33.01 19.38
C TYR A 228 -0.88 33.33 18.01
N ARG A 229 -1.95 34.13 17.93
CA ARG A 229 -2.63 34.47 16.67
C ARG A 229 -1.77 35.42 15.85
N ASP A 230 -1.16 36.42 16.49
CA ASP A 230 -0.26 37.36 15.82
C ASP A 230 0.98 36.63 15.30
N HIS A 231 1.57 35.73 16.12
CA HIS A 231 2.68 34.88 15.70
C HIS A 231 2.31 33.99 14.52
N LEU A 232 1.17 33.30 14.61
CA LEU A 232 0.69 32.43 13.53
C LEU A 232 0.53 33.21 12.22
N LYS A 233 -0.08 34.39 12.25
CA LYS A 233 -0.22 35.23 11.04
C LYS A 233 1.13 35.64 10.44
N ALA A 234 2.10 36.01 11.29
CA ALA A 234 3.44 36.33 10.84
C ALA A 234 4.09 35.13 10.12
N CYS A 235 3.96 33.92 10.68
CA CYS A 235 4.52 32.71 10.10
C CYS A 235 3.79 32.21 8.86
N LEU A 236 2.48 32.35 8.79
CA LEU A 236 1.70 32.03 7.59
C LEU A 236 2.06 32.96 6.43
N SER A 237 2.36 34.22 6.73
CA SER A 237 2.80 35.22 5.74
C SER A 237 4.25 34.98 5.29
N ASN A 238 5.14 34.63 6.23
CA ASN A 238 6.54 34.37 5.95
C ASN A 238 7.11 33.24 6.84
N PRO A 239 7.07 31.97 6.36
CA PRO A 239 7.43 30.81 7.16
C PRO A 239 8.94 30.62 7.35
N SER A 240 9.79 31.44 6.72
CA SER A 240 11.25 31.35 6.84
C SER A 240 11.86 32.32 7.87
N LEU A 241 11.02 33.06 8.61
CA LEU A 241 11.49 33.97 9.64
C LEU A 241 12.13 33.22 10.81
N TRP A 242 13.35 33.61 11.17
CA TRP A 242 14.04 33.14 12.37
C TRP A 242 13.60 33.88 13.63
N ASN A 243 13.06 35.09 13.47
CA ASN A 243 12.34 35.83 14.48
C ASN A 243 11.18 36.51 13.76
N ASP A 244 9.96 36.35 14.26
CA ASP A 244 8.82 37.07 13.76
C ASP A 244 8.96 38.59 14.02
N ASN A 245 8.19 39.37 13.28
CA ASN A 245 8.15 40.82 13.41
C ASN A 245 7.27 41.30 14.58
N THR A 246 6.78 40.38 15.41
CA THR A 246 5.92 40.68 16.56
C THR A 246 6.76 40.94 17.80
N SER A 247 6.11 41.37 18.88
CA SER A 247 6.80 41.53 20.18
C SER A 247 7.17 40.19 20.82
N LEU A 248 6.72 39.04 20.28
CA LEU A 248 7.05 37.72 20.81
C LEU A 248 8.45 37.25 20.41
N GLN A 249 8.98 37.71 19.26
CA GLN A 249 10.28 37.34 18.71
C GLN A 249 10.51 35.82 18.66
N LEU A 250 9.51 35.10 18.14
CA LEU A 250 9.55 33.64 18.01
C LEU A 250 9.94 33.23 16.58
N PRO A 251 10.70 32.13 16.39
CA PRO A 251 10.99 31.61 15.05
C PRO A 251 9.76 31.00 14.42
N CYS A 252 9.62 31.13 13.10
CA CYS A 252 8.63 30.42 12.28
C CYS A 252 9.19 29.12 11.66
N VAL A 253 10.49 28.89 11.76
CA VAL A 253 11.09 27.64 11.32
C VAL A 253 10.82 26.52 12.32
N GLY A 254 10.72 25.28 11.83
CA GLY A 254 10.56 24.10 12.68
C GLY A 254 11.79 23.83 13.57
N PRO A 255 11.70 22.84 14.47
CA PRO A 255 12.78 22.51 15.41
C PRO A 255 14.08 22.06 14.71
N LEU A 256 14.01 21.54 13.48
CA LEU A 256 15.16 21.17 12.65
C LEU A 256 15.62 22.32 11.74
N GLY A 257 15.11 23.54 11.94
CA GLY A 257 15.37 24.69 11.06
C GLY A 257 14.67 24.60 9.70
N GLN A 258 13.74 23.66 9.52
CA GLN A 258 13.02 23.49 8.27
C GLN A 258 11.92 24.54 8.10
N VAL A 259 11.73 25.02 6.87
CA VAL A 259 10.62 25.91 6.52
C VAL A 259 9.34 25.08 6.39
N VAL A 260 8.35 25.38 7.22
CA VAL A 260 7.05 24.72 7.20
C VAL A 260 6.08 25.51 6.33
N LYS A 261 5.81 24.99 5.13
CA LYS A 261 4.88 25.60 4.19
C LYS A 261 3.44 25.45 4.69
N PRO A 262 2.65 26.53 4.79
CA PRO A 262 1.27 26.46 5.27
C PRO A 262 0.41 25.38 4.59
N GLU A 263 0.55 25.23 3.28
CA GLU A 263 -0.20 24.27 2.45
C GLU A 263 0.11 22.81 2.80
N SER A 264 1.22 22.54 3.50
CA SER A 264 1.61 21.20 3.93
C SER A 264 1.03 20.81 5.29
N VAL A 265 0.56 21.77 6.09
CA VAL A 265 0.13 21.57 7.48
C VAL A 265 -1.29 22.04 7.78
N ILE A 266 -1.87 22.85 6.89
CA ILE A 266 -3.22 23.42 7.02
C ILE A 266 -3.97 23.22 5.70
N GLY A 267 -5.29 22.96 5.76
CA GLY A 267 -6.10 22.76 4.57
C GLY A 267 -7.56 23.18 4.70
N GLY A 268 -8.29 23.10 3.58
CA GLY A 268 -9.73 23.34 3.53
C GLY A 268 -10.15 24.81 3.61
N TYR A 269 -9.35 25.69 3.01
CA TYR A 269 -9.62 27.11 2.78
C TYR A 269 -9.72 27.43 1.28
N LYS A 270 -10.15 28.64 0.92
CA LYS A 270 -10.27 29.10 -0.47
C LYS A 270 -9.23 30.16 -0.81
N GLY A 271 -8.60 30.05 -1.97
CA GLY A 271 -7.61 31.03 -2.43
C GLY A 271 -6.47 31.20 -1.42
N SER A 272 -6.22 32.43 -1.00
CA SER A 272 -5.19 32.80 -0.03
C SER A 272 -5.69 32.89 1.42
N HIS A 273 -6.96 32.55 1.69
CA HIS A 273 -7.60 32.74 3.00
C HIS A 273 -7.28 31.62 4.00
N ILE A 274 -6.00 31.41 4.32
CA ILE A 274 -5.53 30.33 5.22
C ILE A 274 -6.17 30.44 6.61
N GLU A 275 -6.50 31.65 7.05
CA GLU A 275 -7.24 31.97 8.27
C GLU A 275 -8.63 31.32 8.36
N GLU A 276 -9.21 30.88 7.24
CA GLU A 276 -10.49 30.16 7.14
C GLU A 276 -10.34 28.64 7.09
N ALA A 277 -9.14 28.11 7.33
CA ALA A 277 -8.87 26.68 7.24
C ALA A 277 -9.84 25.82 8.05
N THR A 278 -10.08 24.60 7.58
CA THR A 278 -11.02 23.65 8.21
C THR A 278 -10.36 22.32 8.58
N ALA A 279 -9.10 22.13 8.22
CA ALA A 279 -8.34 20.94 8.54
C ALA A 279 -6.89 21.27 8.92
N LEU A 280 -6.33 20.47 9.84
CA LEU A 280 -4.92 20.45 10.19
C LEU A 280 -4.31 19.10 9.81
N PHE A 281 -3.04 19.12 9.41
CA PHE A 281 -2.29 17.93 9.05
C PHE A 281 -1.11 17.72 9.99
N ILE A 282 -0.92 16.47 10.42
CA ILE A 282 0.34 15.98 10.96
C ILE A 282 0.88 14.97 9.96
N THR A 283 2.10 15.16 9.49
CA THR A 283 2.79 14.23 8.58
C THR A 283 4.10 13.77 9.21
N ILE A 284 4.28 12.46 9.27
CA ILE A 284 5.47 11.80 9.83
C ILE A 284 6.06 10.90 8.73
N PRO A 285 7.08 11.36 7.98
CA PRO A 285 7.89 10.49 7.13
C PRO A 285 8.66 9.45 7.97
N LEU A 286 8.56 8.19 7.55
CA LEU A 286 9.38 7.08 8.06
C LEU A 286 10.33 6.61 6.97
N ASN A 287 11.49 6.10 7.38
CA ASN A 287 12.48 5.54 6.46
C ASN A 287 11.89 4.38 5.66
N GLU A 288 12.20 4.36 4.36
CA GLU A 288 11.90 3.26 3.46
C GLU A 288 13.19 2.54 3.08
N TYR A 289 13.07 1.29 2.63
CA TYR A 289 14.21 0.49 2.19
C TYR A 289 13.90 -0.20 0.86
N LEU A 290 14.92 -0.35 0.00
CA LEU A 290 14.76 -0.97 -1.32
C LEU A 290 14.49 -2.47 -1.29
N SER A 291 14.90 -3.14 -0.21
CA SER A 291 14.72 -4.59 -0.05
C SER A 291 13.60 -4.88 0.94
N ASP A 292 12.62 -5.67 0.50
CA ASP A 292 11.53 -6.13 1.36
C ASP A 292 12.00 -6.98 2.54
N ASN A 293 13.19 -7.56 2.45
CA ASN A 293 13.80 -8.37 3.50
C ASN A 293 14.66 -7.55 4.48
N ASP A 294 14.71 -6.21 4.34
CA ASP A 294 15.46 -5.36 5.26
C ASP A 294 14.82 -5.41 6.66
N PRO A 295 15.55 -5.81 7.73
CA PRO A 295 14.98 -5.88 9.07
C PRO A 295 14.52 -4.52 9.61
N ARG A 296 15.05 -3.41 9.08
CA ARG A 296 14.61 -2.06 9.46
C ARG A 296 13.24 -1.71 8.88
N LEU A 297 12.92 -2.23 7.69
CA LEU A 297 11.58 -2.11 7.11
C LEU A 297 10.52 -2.78 8.01
N ARG A 298 10.85 -3.96 8.55
CA ARG A 298 9.98 -4.64 9.51
C ARG A 298 9.71 -3.78 10.75
N LYS A 299 10.74 -3.10 11.30
CA LYS A 299 10.56 -2.16 12.42
C LYS A 299 9.64 -1.00 12.05
N ALA A 300 9.81 -0.39 10.88
CA ALA A 300 8.93 0.67 10.40
C ALA A 300 7.47 0.19 10.27
N MET A 301 7.24 -0.99 9.68
CA MET A 301 5.90 -1.59 9.57
C MET A 301 5.27 -1.93 10.94
N MET A 302 6.08 -2.39 11.89
CA MET A 302 5.62 -2.63 13.28
C MET A 302 5.18 -1.34 13.95
N TRP A 303 5.95 -0.26 13.78
CA TRP A 303 5.57 1.07 14.28
C TRP A 303 4.31 1.60 13.61
N GLU A 304 4.18 1.49 12.28
CA GLU A 304 2.96 1.87 11.55
C GLU A 304 1.72 1.11 12.07
N LYS A 305 1.83 -0.20 12.33
CA LYS A 305 0.72 -0.99 12.90
C LYS A 305 0.32 -0.52 14.30
N ALA A 306 1.29 -0.19 15.14
CA ALA A 306 1.02 0.33 16.48
C ALA A 306 0.39 1.73 16.44
N PHE A 307 0.87 2.59 15.54
CA PHE A 307 0.27 3.88 15.26
C PHE A 307 -1.19 3.73 14.85
N LEU A 308 -1.50 2.86 13.88
CA LEU A 308 -2.88 2.62 13.44
C LEU A 308 -3.76 2.16 14.61
N LYS A 309 -3.30 1.18 15.41
CA LYS A 309 -4.01 0.70 16.60
C LYS A 309 -4.24 1.79 17.64
N PHE A 310 -3.24 2.66 17.85
CA PHE A 310 -3.37 3.81 18.75
C PHE A 310 -4.44 4.78 18.23
N MET A 311 -4.39 5.14 16.95
CA MET A 311 -5.31 6.09 16.33
C MET A 311 -6.76 5.57 16.29
N THR A 312 -6.97 4.26 16.10
CA THR A 312 -8.32 3.65 16.17
C THR A 312 -8.97 3.82 17.54
N ASN A 313 -8.18 3.81 18.61
CA ASN A 313 -8.67 3.91 19.99
C ASN A 313 -8.60 5.35 20.55
N TYR A 314 -8.05 6.30 19.79
CA TYR A 314 -7.86 7.67 20.25
C TYR A 314 -9.06 8.55 19.87
N SER A 315 -9.58 9.29 20.84
CA SER A 315 -10.54 10.39 20.61
C SER A 315 -9.92 11.72 21.03
N ILE A 316 -10.07 12.75 20.19
CA ILE A 316 -9.57 14.12 20.44
C ILE A 316 -10.68 15.05 20.99
N GLY A 317 -11.80 14.47 21.42
CA GLY A 317 -12.99 15.15 21.92
C GLY A 317 -14.14 15.15 20.92
N ASP A 318 -15.36 15.37 21.40
CA ASP A 318 -16.60 15.08 20.66
C ASP A 318 -16.87 15.99 19.45
N GLU A 319 -16.20 17.14 19.38
CA GLU A 319 -16.39 18.14 18.31
C GLU A 319 -15.51 17.90 17.08
N LEU A 320 -14.41 17.17 17.27
CA LEU A 320 -13.33 17.01 16.31
C LEU A 320 -13.30 15.60 15.74
N ASN A 321 -13.17 15.52 14.42
CA ASN A 321 -12.98 14.28 13.68
C ASN A 321 -11.50 14.06 13.37
N ILE A 322 -11.06 12.81 13.39
CA ILE A 322 -9.71 12.41 13.00
C ILE A 322 -9.80 11.40 11.85
N SER A 323 -9.08 11.68 10.77
CA SER A 323 -8.76 10.71 9.74
C SER A 323 -7.26 10.43 9.74
N TYR A 324 -6.85 9.19 9.53
CA TYR A 324 -5.43 8.82 9.61
C TYR A 324 -5.09 7.76 8.58
N SER A 325 -3.82 7.70 8.18
CA SER A 325 -3.31 6.70 7.24
C SER A 325 -1.82 6.41 7.48
N ALA A 326 -1.42 5.20 7.14
CA ALA A 326 -0.03 4.75 7.13
C ALA A 326 0.16 3.76 5.97
N LYS A 327 1.39 3.61 5.46
CA LYS A 327 1.66 2.74 4.30
C LYS A 327 1.38 1.26 4.61
N ALA A 328 1.58 0.80 5.85
CA ALA A 328 1.17 -0.54 6.29
C ALA A 328 -0.32 -0.86 6.03
N LEU A 329 -1.22 0.13 6.08
CA LEU A 329 -2.66 -0.10 5.82
C LEU A 329 -2.91 -0.58 4.38
N GLN A 330 -2.10 -0.14 3.41
CA GLN A 330 -2.21 -0.58 2.02
C GLN A 330 -1.83 -2.05 1.85
N SER A 331 -0.94 -2.58 2.70
CA SER A 331 -0.56 -4.00 2.65
C SER A 331 -1.64 -4.95 3.21
N HIS A 332 -2.52 -4.48 4.09
CA HIS A 332 -3.60 -5.29 4.66
C HIS A 332 -4.83 -5.45 3.76
N LEU A 333 -5.06 -4.52 2.81
CA LEU A 333 -6.18 -4.59 1.87
C LEU A 333 -6.05 -5.69 0.81
N PHE A 334 -4.89 -6.33 0.69
CA PHE A 334 -4.62 -7.39 -0.30
C PHE A 334 -4.42 -8.79 0.31
N VAL A 335 -4.57 -8.94 1.63
CA VAL A 335 -4.33 -10.23 2.34
C VAL A 335 -5.56 -10.71 3.12
N SER A 336 -6.73 -10.07 2.96
CA SER A 336 -8.00 -10.55 3.53
C SER A 336 -8.82 -11.36 2.53
#